data_AF-A0AAN5CT27-F1
#
_entry.id   AF-A0AAN5CT27-F1
#
_cell.length_a   1.000
_cell.length_b   1.000
_cell.length_c   1.000
_cell.angle_alpha   90.00
_cell.angle_beta   90.00
_cell.angle_gamma   90.00
#
_symmetry.space_group_name_H-M   'P 1'
#
loop_
_entity.id
_entity.type
_entity.pdbx_description
1 polymer ?
#
loop_
_entity_poly.entity_id
_entity_poly.type
_entity_poly.pdbx_seq_one_letter_code
_entity_poly.pdbx_strand_id
1 'polypeptide(L)'
;MKDVRVNNFRIKSRNLSSKSISQFIKAISAASEVKKLTMYIWKVHTVCPAELLLKLSSLVPTIAIYQNRVRGKNYAYFFGAENVDWQPVIVEMFSNKIDKLYISNPHHSGFICENDANKLRK
;
A
#
# COMPACT_ATOMS: atom_id res chain seq x y z
N MET A 1 1.16 13.86 31.68
CA MET A 1 1.75 14.03 30.33
C MET A 1 0.76 13.44 29.34
N LYS A 2 0.23 14.20 28.36
CA LYS A 2 -0.74 13.66 27.39
C LYS A 2 0.04 12.91 26.31
N ASP A 3 -0.14 11.59 26.23
CA ASP A 3 0.40 10.77 25.15
C ASP A 3 -0.12 11.28 23.79
N VAL A 4 0.79 11.69 22.92
CA VAL A 4 0.47 12.04 21.53
C VAL A 4 0.22 10.72 20.79
N ARG A 5 -1.05 10.35 20.61
CA ARG A 5 -1.44 9.17 19.82
C ARG A 5 -1.48 9.49 18.33
N VAL A 6 -0.56 8.92 17.57
CA VAL A 6 -0.54 9.01 16.10
C VAL A 6 -1.43 7.93 15.51
N ASN A 7 -2.74 8.20 15.42
CA ASN A 7 -3.70 7.21 14.92
C ASN A 7 -3.60 6.97 13.39
N ASN A 8 -3.06 7.94 12.63
CA ASN A 8 -2.98 7.87 11.18
C ASN A 8 -1.64 8.41 10.69
N PHE A 9 -0.85 7.55 10.04
CA PHE A 9 0.41 7.90 9.43
C PHE A 9 0.21 8.08 7.92
N ARG A 10 0.55 9.26 7.39
CA ARG A 10 0.34 9.58 5.97
C ARG A 10 1.67 9.77 5.25
N ILE A 11 1.86 9.02 4.17
CA ILE A 11 3.02 9.11 3.30
C ILE A 11 2.55 9.64 1.95
N LYS A 12 3.21 10.68 1.46
CA LYS A 12 3.10 11.13 0.07
C LYS A 12 4.49 11.03 -0.55
N SER A 13 4.67 10.18 -1.56
CA SER A 13 5.96 10.04 -2.21
C SER A 13 5.82 9.90 -3.72
N ARG A 14 6.43 10.85 -4.45
CA ARG A 14 6.54 10.76 -5.91
C ARG A 14 7.40 9.57 -6.34
N ASN A 15 8.44 9.26 -5.57
CA ASN A 15 9.38 8.16 -5.82
C ASN A 15 9.64 7.40 -4.51
N LEU A 16 9.00 6.24 -4.34
CA LEU A 16 9.18 5.39 -3.18
C LEU A 16 10.46 4.56 -3.34
N SER A 17 11.58 5.08 -2.82
CA SER A 17 12.89 4.42 -2.83
C SER A 17 13.12 3.56 -1.59
N SER A 18 14.05 2.59 -1.64
CA SER A 18 14.46 1.79 -0.46
C SER A 18 14.90 2.66 0.74
N LYS A 19 15.55 3.80 0.48
CA LYS A 19 15.91 4.76 1.53
C LYS A 19 14.67 5.37 2.19
N SER A 20 13.73 5.86 1.40
CA SER A 20 12.45 6.38 1.92
C SER A 20 11.68 5.30 2.67
N ILE A 21 11.72 4.05 2.17
CA ILE A 21 11.12 2.87 2.78
C ILE A 21 11.63 2.62 4.19
N SER A 22 12.94 2.49 4.35
CA SER A 22 13.52 2.27 5.66
C SER A 22 13.21 3.40 6.65
N GLN A 23 13.16 4.67 6.18
CA GLN A 23 12.82 5.82 7.01
C GLN A 23 11.39 5.76 7.55
N PHE A 24 10.39 5.49 6.69
CA PHE A 24 9.02 5.45 7.18
C PHE A 24 8.74 4.20 8.04
N ILE A 25 9.37 3.07 7.76
CA ILE A 25 9.23 1.87 8.60
C ILE A 25 9.71 2.18 10.01
N LYS A 26 10.90 2.80 10.14
CA LYS A 26 11.42 3.25 11.44
C LYS A 26 10.47 4.21 12.14
N ALA A 27 9.89 5.18 11.41
CA ALA A 27 8.96 6.14 11.98
C ALA A 27 7.65 5.49 12.47
N ILE A 28 7.09 4.54 11.73
CA ILE A 28 5.88 3.80 12.11
C ILE A 28 6.18 2.92 13.34
N SER A 29 7.30 2.19 13.34
CA SER A 29 7.71 1.33 14.45
C SER A 29 8.00 2.10 15.74
N ALA A 30 8.46 3.35 15.65
CA ALA A 30 8.75 4.19 16.81
C ALA A 30 7.50 4.88 17.39
N ALA A 31 6.38 4.90 16.66
CA ALA A 31 5.14 5.47 17.15
C ALA A 31 4.40 4.47 18.04
N SER A 32 3.84 4.95 19.16
CA SER A 32 3.27 4.09 20.21
C SER A 32 2.03 3.30 19.78
N GLU A 33 1.30 3.71 18.73
CA GLU A 33 0.21 2.91 18.13
C GLU A 33 -0.29 3.53 16.80
N VAL A 34 0.24 3.10 15.65
CA VAL A 34 -0.30 3.55 14.35
C VAL A 34 -1.45 2.64 13.91
N LYS A 35 -2.68 3.17 13.91
CA LYS A 35 -3.89 2.42 13.52
C LYS A 35 -4.11 2.38 12.02
N LYS A 36 -3.61 3.36 11.29
CA LYS A 36 -3.81 3.47 9.85
C LYS A 36 -2.57 4.02 9.16
N LEU A 37 -2.15 3.35 8.09
CA LEU A 37 -1.19 3.88 7.13
C LEU A 37 -1.94 4.30 5.86
N THR A 38 -1.78 5.56 5.46
CA THR A 38 -2.29 6.05 4.18
C THR A 38 -1.14 6.46 3.27
N MET A 39 -1.02 5.79 2.13
CA MET A 39 0.04 6.01 1.15
C MET A 39 -0.51 6.62 -0.14
N TYR A 40 0.06 7.75 -0.55
CA TYR A 40 -0.12 8.32 -1.88
C TYR A 40 1.19 8.13 -2.63
N ILE A 41 1.16 7.23 -3.61
CA ILE A 41 2.34 6.80 -4.35
C ILE A 41 2.16 7.08 -5.83
N TRP A 42 3.26 7.41 -6.50
CA TRP A 42 3.30 7.60 -7.95
C TRP A 42 4.19 6.54 -8.58
N LYS A 43 5.49 6.58 -8.27
CA LYS A 43 6.48 5.62 -8.75
C LYS A 43 7.09 4.86 -7.59
N VAL A 44 7.20 3.55 -7.73
CA VAL A 44 7.85 2.71 -6.72
C VAL A 44 9.13 2.13 -7.31
N HIS A 45 10.21 2.25 -6.55
CA HIS A 45 11.52 1.74 -6.86
C HIS A 45 11.94 0.80 -5.72
N THR A 46 11.31 -0.36 -5.69
CA THR A 46 11.66 -1.45 -4.78
C THR A 46 11.85 -2.72 -5.59
N VAL A 47 12.80 -3.54 -5.17
CA VAL A 47 13.11 -4.82 -5.82
C VAL A 47 12.00 -5.83 -5.55
N CYS A 48 11.40 -5.79 -4.36
CA CYS A 48 10.31 -6.68 -3.95
C CYS A 48 9.13 -5.90 -3.34
N PRO A 49 8.12 -5.51 -4.15
CA PRO A 49 6.92 -4.84 -3.65
C PRO A 49 6.08 -5.69 -2.71
N ALA A 50 6.09 -7.01 -2.88
CA ALA A 50 5.38 -7.95 -2.01
C ALA A 50 5.92 -7.93 -0.58
N GLU A 51 7.24 -8.07 -0.40
CA GLU A 51 7.89 -7.97 0.91
C GLU A 51 7.61 -6.63 1.60
N LEU A 52 7.58 -5.53 0.83
CA LEU A 52 7.24 -4.23 1.38
C LEU A 52 5.81 -4.23 1.96
N LEU A 53 4.83 -4.77 1.24
CA LEU A 53 3.46 -4.83 1.72
C LEU A 53 3.31 -5.71 2.95
N LEU A 54 3.96 -6.88 2.96
CA LEU A 54 3.99 -7.76 4.12
C LEU A 54 4.60 -7.04 5.33
N LYS A 55 5.74 -6.36 5.14
CA LYS A 55 6.38 -5.61 6.21
C LYS A 55 5.52 -4.46 6.74
N LEU A 56 4.79 -3.77 5.87
CA LEU A 56 3.87 -2.72 6.30
C LEU A 56 2.64 -3.30 7.01
N SER A 57 2.13 -4.43 6.53
CA SER A 57 0.97 -5.12 7.12
C SER A 57 1.24 -5.65 8.52
N SER A 58 2.49 -5.97 8.84
CA SER A 58 2.88 -6.36 10.20
C SER A 58 2.93 -5.19 11.19
N LEU A 59 2.88 -3.95 10.71
CA LEU A 59 3.05 -2.74 11.54
C LEU A 59 1.73 -2.07 11.90
N VAL A 60 0.72 -2.16 11.04
CA VAL A 60 -0.53 -1.40 11.19
C VAL A 60 -1.75 -2.27 10.84
N PRO A 61 -2.91 -2.07 11.49
CA PRO A 61 -4.11 -2.84 11.20
C PRO A 61 -4.90 -2.35 9.98
N THR A 62 -4.63 -1.15 9.49
CA THR A 62 -5.28 -0.62 8.28
C THR A 62 -4.28 -0.01 7.33
N ILE A 63 -4.32 -0.42 6.06
CA ILE A 63 -3.54 0.16 4.98
C ILE A 63 -4.47 0.71 3.89
N ALA A 64 -4.25 1.95 3.49
CA ALA A 64 -4.92 2.57 2.35
C ALA A 64 -3.87 3.08 1.34
N ILE A 65 -3.91 2.55 0.12
CA ILE A 65 -2.97 2.85 -0.96
C ILE A 65 -3.71 3.58 -2.08
N TYR A 66 -3.21 4.75 -2.43
CA TYR A 66 -3.67 5.57 -3.54
C TYR A 66 -2.54 5.66 -4.56
N GLN A 67 -2.69 4.92 -5.66
CA GLN A 67 -1.78 4.95 -6.79
C GLN A 67 -2.17 6.06 -7.77
N ASN A 68 -1.24 6.99 -7.95
CA ASN A 68 -1.38 8.13 -8.84
C ASN A 68 -0.61 7.89 -10.13
N ARG A 69 -1.12 8.48 -11.22
CA ARG A 69 -0.48 8.37 -12.54
C ARG A 69 0.89 9.05 -12.55
N VAL A 70 1.89 8.36 -13.08
CA VAL A 70 3.18 8.96 -13.46
C VAL A 70 3.07 9.54 -14.87
N ARG A 71 3.30 10.85 -15.04
CA ARG A 71 3.25 11.48 -16.38
C ARG A 71 4.29 10.84 -17.30
N GLY A 72 3.88 10.50 -18.53
CA GLY A 72 4.77 9.95 -19.56
C GLY A 72 5.13 8.47 -19.41
N LYS A 73 4.55 7.74 -18.44
CA LYS A 73 4.74 6.29 -18.29
C LYS A 73 3.42 5.58 -18.06
N ASN A 74 3.24 4.45 -18.74
CA ASN A 74 2.05 3.61 -18.58
C ASN A 74 2.37 2.45 -17.63
N TYR A 75 2.45 2.73 -16.33
CA TYR A 75 2.62 1.69 -15.32
C TYR A 75 1.26 1.07 -15.00
N ALA A 76 0.76 0.19 -15.87
CA ALA A 76 -0.57 -0.41 -15.73
C ALA A 76 -0.71 -1.32 -14.49
N TYR A 77 0.40 -1.70 -13.87
CA TYR A 77 0.45 -2.71 -12.83
C TYR A 77 0.48 -2.13 -11.42
N PHE A 78 -0.03 -2.89 -10.45
CA PHE A 78 0.07 -2.56 -9.03
C PHE A 78 1.55 -2.47 -8.64
N PHE A 79 1.94 -1.37 -7.97
CA PHE A 79 3.33 -1.01 -7.69
C PHE A 79 4.28 -0.97 -8.92
N GLY A 80 3.75 -0.98 -10.14
CA GLY A 80 4.55 -1.09 -11.37
C GLY A 80 5.21 -2.45 -11.58
N ALA A 81 4.78 -3.49 -10.86
CA ALA A 81 5.38 -4.83 -10.91
C ALA A 81 4.60 -5.77 -11.83
N GLU A 82 5.31 -6.38 -12.77
CA GLU A 82 4.76 -7.34 -13.73
C GLU A 82 4.84 -8.77 -13.18
N ASN A 83 3.87 -9.61 -13.54
CA ASN A 83 3.85 -11.05 -13.21
C ASN A 83 3.94 -11.38 -11.71
N VAL A 84 3.48 -10.47 -10.85
CA VAL A 84 3.37 -10.74 -9.41
C VAL A 84 2.03 -11.39 -9.13
N ASP A 85 2.06 -12.56 -8.48
CA ASP A 85 0.86 -13.16 -7.89
C ASP A 85 0.55 -12.46 -6.56
N TRP A 86 -0.41 -11.52 -6.60
CA TRP A 86 -0.80 -10.76 -5.43
C TRP A 86 -1.72 -11.52 -4.48
N GLN A 87 -2.35 -12.61 -4.92
CA GLN A 87 -3.27 -13.37 -4.09
C GLN A 87 -2.62 -13.89 -2.79
N PRO A 88 -1.50 -14.65 -2.83
CA PRO A 88 -0.86 -15.15 -1.61
C PRO A 88 -0.36 -14.00 -0.73
N VAL A 89 0.14 -12.91 -1.33
CA VAL A 89 0.60 -11.72 -0.59
C VAL A 89 -0.56 -11.09 0.18
N ILE A 90 -1.70 -10.86 -0.47
CA ILE A 90 -2.87 -10.26 0.18
C ILE A 90 -3.40 -11.18 1.28
N VAL A 91 -3.49 -12.49 1.04
CA VAL A 91 -3.92 -13.45 2.07
C VAL A 91 -2.98 -13.39 3.28
N GLU A 92 -1.66 -13.41 3.06
CA GLU A 92 -0.67 -13.32 4.14
C GLU A 92 -0.75 -11.99 4.91
N MET A 93 -1.05 -10.87 4.24
CA MET A 93 -1.28 -9.59 4.92
C MET A 93 -2.44 -9.66 5.94
N PHE A 94 -3.56 -10.30 5.57
CA PHE A 94 -4.73 -10.47 6.42
C PHE A 94 -4.54 -11.55 7.50
N SER A 95 -3.75 -12.58 7.23
CA SER A 95 -3.36 -13.58 8.24
C SER A 95 -2.45 -13.00 9.34
N ASN A 96 -1.84 -11.84 9.09
CA ASN A 96 -0.97 -11.15 10.05
C ASN A 96 -1.77 -10.19 10.95
N LYS A 97 -1.75 -8.89 10.63
CA LYS A 97 -2.26 -7.82 11.50
C LYS A 97 -3.31 -6.94 10.83
N ILE A 98 -3.52 -7.06 9.52
CA ILE A 98 -4.44 -6.18 8.80
C ILE A 98 -5.89 -6.64 8.98
N ASP A 99 -6.72 -5.69 9.40
CA ASP A 99 -8.18 -5.81 9.39
C ASP A 99 -8.78 -5.22 8.10
N LYS A 100 -8.11 -4.21 7.52
CA LYS A 100 -8.63 -3.45 6.38
C LYS A 100 -7.53 -3.08 5.38
N LEU A 101 -7.74 -3.49 4.13
CA LEU A 101 -6.94 -3.09 2.98
C LEU A 101 -7.80 -2.29 2.00
N TYR A 102 -7.32 -1.11 1.62
CA TYR A 102 -7.93 -0.28 0.58
C TYR A 102 -6.89 0.03 -0.51
N ILE A 103 -7.23 -0.28 -1.76
CA ILE A 103 -6.37 -0.01 -2.92
C ILE A 103 -7.19 0.80 -3.92
N SER A 104 -6.66 1.96 -4.32
CA SER A 104 -7.25 2.82 -5.33
C SER A 104 -6.23 3.11 -6.41
N ASN A 105 -6.61 2.78 -7.66
CA ASN A 105 -5.77 3.01 -8.84
C ASN A 105 -6.60 3.69 -9.96
N PRO A 106 -7.18 4.88 -9.71
CA PRO A 106 -8.26 5.44 -10.53
C PRO A 106 -7.83 5.85 -11.94
N HIS A 107 -6.53 5.93 -12.20
CA HIS A 107 -5.99 6.36 -13.49
C HIS A 107 -5.68 5.21 -14.46
N HIS A 108 -5.99 3.97 -14.09
CA HIS A 108 -5.77 2.80 -14.93
C HIS A 108 -7.09 2.18 -15.37
N SER A 109 -7.40 2.36 -16.65
CA SER A 109 -8.64 1.90 -17.31
C SER A 109 -8.78 0.38 -17.44
N GLY A 110 -7.75 -0.39 -17.07
CA GLY A 110 -7.77 -1.86 -17.04
C GLY A 110 -8.17 -2.47 -15.69
N PHE A 111 -8.40 -1.65 -14.66
CA PHE A 111 -9.04 -2.15 -13.44
C PHE A 111 -10.50 -2.46 -13.78
N ILE A 112 -10.89 -3.72 -13.54
CA ILE A 112 -12.26 -4.23 -13.68
C ILE A 112 -13.21 -3.21 -13.05
N CYS A 113 -14.14 -2.67 -13.83
CA CYS A 113 -15.09 -1.68 -13.32
C CYS A 113 -15.97 -2.30 -12.23
N GLU A 114 -16.57 -1.49 -11.36
CA GLU A 114 -17.39 -1.98 -10.24
C GLU A 114 -18.45 -3.00 -10.69
N ASN A 115 -19.05 -2.79 -11.87
CA ASN A 115 -20.01 -3.72 -12.46
C ASN A 115 -19.39 -5.09 -12.77
N ASP A 116 -18.18 -5.13 -13.34
CA ASP A 116 -17.51 -6.38 -13.65
C ASP A 116 -16.93 -7.05 -12.39
N ALA A 117 -16.55 -6.26 -11.37
CA ALA A 117 -16.13 -6.77 -10.07
C ALA A 117 -17.32 -7.43 -9.33
N ASN A 118 -18.51 -6.84 -9.44
CA ASN A 118 -19.73 -7.41 -8.88
C ASN A 118 -20.15 -8.72 -9.57
N LYS A 119 -19.86 -8.90 -10.87
CA LYS A 119 -20.05 -10.19 -11.57
C LYS A 119 -19.13 -11.30 -11.06
N LEU A 120 -17.98 -10.95 -10.46
CA LEU A 120 -16.99 -11.91 -9.96
C LEU A 120 -17.21 -12.32 -8.49
N ARG A 121 -18.04 -11.59 -7.74
CA ARG A 121 -18.35 -11.86 -6.32
C ARG A 121 -19.39 -12.97 -6.13
N LYS A 122 -19.23 -14.10 -6.82
CA LYS A 122 -20.09 -15.29 -6.62
C LYS A 122 -20.24 -15.64 -5.14
#